data_AF-A0A7G3ZYK4-F1
#
_entry.id   AF-A0A7G3ZYK4-F1
#
_cell.length_a   1.000
_cell.length_b   1.000
_cell.length_c   1.000
_cell.angle_alpha   90.00
_cell.angle_beta   90.00
_cell.angle_gamma   90.00
#
_symmetry.space_group_name_H-M   'P 1'
#
loop_
_entity.id
_entity.type
_entity.pdbx_description
1 polymer ?
#
loop_
_entity_poly.entity_id
_entity_poly.type
_entity_poly.pdbx_seq_one_letter_code
_entity_poly.pdbx_strand_id
1 'polypeptide(L)'
;MKKYLVLVPVCALATSCASMDRSVPIVDDAGHTHYTMSMKSDHKGSNYFPAKRPATGKKVIVFDPRATAWAAYDKEGNRVNTGSASGGKDFCEDAGKPCRTVTGTFRIYSKKGEECTSSIYPLETNGGAKMPYCMHFHGGYSIHAAYEVPNYNASHGCIRVLPSAAKWLNQDFADIGTTVIVKPY
;
A
#
# COMPACT_ATOMS: atom_id res chain seq x y z
N MET A 1 27.74 -39.22 -55.95
CA MET A 1 28.29 -38.72 -54.67
C MET A 1 27.13 -38.24 -53.81
N LYS A 2 26.80 -38.95 -52.72
CA LYS A 2 25.62 -38.70 -51.87
C LYS A 2 25.84 -37.43 -51.03
N LYS A 3 24.95 -36.44 -51.15
CA LYS A 3 24.91 -35.27 -50.25
C LYS A 3 23.97 -35.60 -49.08
N TYR A 4 24.52 -35.71 -47.88
CA TYR A 4 23.73 -35.86 -46.66
C TYR A 4 23.30 -34.49 -46.17
N LEU A 5 22.00 -34.25 -46.12
CA LEU A 5 21.41 -33.08 -45.47
C LEU A 5 21.31 -33.39 -43.97
N VAL A 6 22.13 -32.73 -43.15
CA VAL A 6 22.01 -32.80 -41.69
C VAL A 6 21.05 -31.68 -41.26
N LEU A 7 19.81 -32.06 -40.94
CA LEU A 7 18.85 -31.19 -40.27
C LEU A 7 19.14 -31.23 -38.76
N VAL A 8 19.77 -30.16 -38.26
CA VAL A 8 19.92 -29.93 -36.82
C VAL A 8 18.63 -29.29 -36.32
N PRO A 9 17.90 -29.91 -35.38
CA PRO A 9 16.71 -29.29 -34.81
C PRO A 9 17.17 -28.17 -33.86
N VAL A 10 16.92 -26.93 -34.26
CA VAL A 10 17.08 -25.77 -33.36
C VAL A 10 15.93 -25.83 -32.36
N CYS A 11 16.15 -26.54 -31.26
CA CYS A 11 15.27 -26.49 -30.10
C CYS A 11 15.53 -25.16 -29.39
N ALA A 12 14.86 -24.10 -29.87
CA ALA A 12 14.81 -22.82 -29.18
C ALA A 12 13.96 -22.98 -27.92
N LEU A 13 14.60 -23.34 -26.80
CA LEU A 13 14.00 -23.21 -25.48
C LEU A 13 13.80 -21.72 -25.23
N ALA A 14 12.58 -21.23 -25.46
CA ALA A 14 12.15 -19.94 -24.99
C ALA A 14 12.07 -20.01 -23.46
N THR A 15 13.17 -19.72 -22.78
CA THR A 15 13.16 -19.37 -21.36
C THR A 15 12.33 -18.11 -21.23
N SER A 16 11.04 -18.26 -20.90
CA SER A 16 10.22 -17.14 -20.48
C SER A 16 10.80 -16.63 -19.16
N CYS A 17 11.66 -15.62 -19.24
CA CYS A 17 11.98 -14.79 -18.10
C CYS A 17 10.69 -14.06 -17.73
N ALA A 18 9.82 -14.69 -16.95
CA ALA A 18 8.80 -13.98 -16.21
C ALA A 18 9.56 -13.09 -15.24
N SER A 19 9.79 -11.83 -15.62
CA SER A 19 10.23 -10.81 -14.69
C SER A 19 9.16 -10.76 -13.61
N MET A 20 9.38 -11.46 -12.50
CA MET A 20 8.61 -11.20 -11.30
C MET A 20 8.88 -9.72 -11.01
N ASP A 21 7.88 -8.87 -11.29
CA ASP A 21 7.91 -7.43 -11.02
C ASP A 21 7.89 -7.28 -9.49
N ARG A 22 9.02 -7.65 -8.86
CA ARG A 22 9.19 -7.70 -7.41
C ARG A 22 9.15 -6.26 -6.92
N SER A 23 8.36 -6.02 -5.88
CA SER A 23 8.21 -4.69 -5.29
C SER A 23 9.50 -4.18 -4.66
N VAL A 24 9.46 -2.92 -4.21
CA VAL A 24 10.37 -2.37 -3.21
C VAL A 24 10.50 -3.36 -2.03
N PRO A 25 11.71 -3.76 -1.63
CA PRO A 25 11.93 -4.59 -0.45
C PRO A 25 11.54 -3.83 0.82
N ILE A 26 11.13 -4.54 1.85
CA ILE A 26 10.84 -3.97 3.17
C ILE A 26 11.43 -4.86 4.25
N VAL A 27 12.07 -4.26 5.24
CA VAL A 27 12.69 -4.99 6.35
C VAL A 27 11.78 -4.91 7.57
N ASP A 28 11.45 -6.05 8.17
CA ASP A 28 10.66 -6.10 9.40
C ASP A 28 11.47 -5.69 10.64
N ASP A 29 10.82 -5.68 11.81
CA ASP A 29 11.46 -5.29 13.07
C ASP A 29 12.51 -6.32 13.55
N ALA A 30 12.45 -7.55 13.06
CA ALA A 30 13.44 -8.60 13.32
C ALA A 30 14.62 -8.61 12.33
N GLY A 31 14.61 -7.70 11.35
CA GLY A 31 15.68 -7.56 10.36
C GLY A 31 15.52 -8.45 9.12
N HIS A 32 14.40 -9.15 8.96
CA HIS A 32 14.15 -9.97 7.78
C HIS A 32 13.63 -9.11 6.62
N THR A 33 14.18 -9.34 5.44
CA THR A 33 13.74 -8.69 4.20
C THR A 33 12.58 -9.45 3.59
N HIS A 34 11.49 -8.74 3.33
CA HIS A 34 10.30 -9.23 2.67
C HIS A 34 10.16 -8.62 1.28
N TYR A 35 9.62 -9.40 0.36
CA TYR A 35 9.25 -8.96 -0.98
C TYR A 35 7.75 -9.14 -1.15
N THR A 36 7.09 -8.09 -1.62
CA THR A 36 5.65 -8.11 -1.86
C THR A 36 5.36 -7.96 -3.36
N MET A 37 4.08 -8.04 -3.73
CA MET A 37 3.68 -7.70 -5.10
C MET A 37 3.93 -6.21 -5.37
N SER A 38 4.32 -5.88 -6.61
CA SER A 38 4.37 -4.49 -7.07
C SER A 38 2.97 -3.91 -7.12
N MET A 39 2.82 -2.63 -6.76
CA MET A 39 1.54 -1.91 -6.88
C MET A 39 1.02 -1.89 -8.31
N LYS A 40 1.90 -2.02 -9.32
CA LYS A 40 1.51 -2.10 -10.73
C LYS A 40 0.70 -3.35 -11.05
N SER A 41 0.91 -4.42 -10.28
CA SER A 41 0.20 -5.69 -10.40
C SER A 41 -0.98 -5.80 -9.43
N ASP A 42 -1.18 -4.79 -8.58
CA ASP A 42 -2.25 -4.78 -7.60
C ASP A 42 -3.47 -4.05 -8.16
N HIS A 43 -4.53 -4.81 -8.44
CA HIS A 43 -5.75 -4.30 -9.06
C HIS A 43 -6.96 -4.35 -8.12
N LYS A 44 -6.74 -4.53 -6.81
CA LYS A 44 -7.83 -4.85 -5.87
C LYS A 44 -8.99 -3.83 -5.89
N GLY A 45 -8.68 -2.54 -6.02
CA GLY A 45 -9.71 -1.50 -6.07
C GLY A 45 -10.21 -1.14 -7.48
N SER A 46 -9.76 -1.82 -8.54
CA SER A 46 -10.05 -1.45 -9.93
C SER A 46 -11.54 -1.48 -10.29
N ASN A 47 -12.27 -2.48 -9.81
CA ASN A 47 -13.71 -2.64 -10.05
C ASN A 47 -14.58 -2.06 -8.92
N TYR A 48 -13.96 -1.65 -7.81
CA TYR A 48 -14.68 -1.11 -6.64
C TYR A 48 -14.77 0.42 -6.68
N PHE A 49 -13.64 1.09 -6.90
CA PHE A 49 -13.60 2.53 -6.98
C PHE A 49 -13.93 2.99 -8.40
N PRO A 50 -14.71 4.07 -8.60
CA PRO A 50 -15.01 4.56 -9.94
C PRO A 50 -13.74 5.15 -10.59
N ALA A 51 -13.63 5.02 -11.92
CA ALA A 51 -12.52 5.60 -12.69
C ALA A 51 -12.49 7.13 -12.61
N LYS A 52 -13.64 7.77 -12.37
CA LYS A 52 -13.76 9.22 -12.20
C LYS A 52 -14.68 9.56 -11.04
N ARG A 53 -14.38 10.67 -10.37
CA ARG A 53 -15.22 11.30 -9.33
C ARG A 53 -15.32 12.81 -9.58
N PRO A 54 -16.26 13.52 -8.92
CA PRO A 54 -16.29 14.97 -9.00
C PRO A 54 -14.94 15.59 -8.62
N ALA A 55 -14.45 16.49 -9.47
CA ALA A 55 -13.19 17.19 -9.24
C ALA A 55 -13.27 18.01 -7.95
N THR A 56 -12.19 18.00 -7.18
CA THR A 56 -12.10 18.80 -5.93
C THR A 56 -11.05 19.89 -6.02
N GLY A 57 -10.30 19.96 -7.14
CA GLY A 57 -9.11 20.79 -7.28
C GLY A 57 -7.93 20.34 -6.42
N LYS A 58 -8.08 19.23 -5.68
CA LYS A 58 -7.07 18.66 -4.79
C LYS A 58 -6.91 17.17 -5.06
N LYS A 59 -5.69 16.66 -4.86
CA LYS A 59 -5.44 15.22 -4.86
C LYS A 59 -6.18 14.59 -3.68
N VAL A 60 -6.73 13.39 -3.89
CA VAL A 60 -7.48 12.66 -2.88
C VAL A 60 -7.07 11.20 -2.82
N ILE A 61 -6.84 10.70 -1.61
CA ILE A 61 -6.71 9.28 -1.31
C ILE A 61 -8.01 8.84 -0.65
N VAL A 62 -8.61 7.76 -1.14
CA VAL A 62 -9.77 7.11 -0.55
C VAL A 62 -9.33 5.76 -0.04
N PHE A 63 -9.65 5.43 1.21
CA PHE A 63 -9.52 4.10 1.77
C PHE A 63 -10.90 3.59 2.18
N ASP A 64 -11.20 2.34 1.83
CA ASP A 64 -12.41 1.66 2.25
C ASP A 64 -12.08 0.37 3.02
N PRO A 65 -12.38 0.30 4.33
CA PRO A 65 -12.06 -0.86 5.16
C PRO A 65 -12.92 -2.08 4.84
N ARG A 66 -14.09 -1.92 4.18
CA ARG A 66 -14.92 -3.05 3.73
C ARG A 66 -14.35 -3.69 2.48
N ALA A 67 -13.82 -2.88 1.58
CA ALA A 67 -13.15 -3.36 0.36
C ALA A 67 -11.70 -3.78 0.60
N THR A 68 -11.12 -3.42 1.77
CA THR A 68 -9.68 -3.56 2.07
C THR A 68 -8.82 -3.05 0.92
N ALA A 69 -9.16 -1.85 0.44
CA ALA A 69 -8.59 -1.26 -0.76
C ALA A 69 -8.48 0.26 -0.64
N TRP A 70 -7.56 0.84 -1.42
CA TRP A 70 -7.37 2.28 -1.54
C TRP A 70 -7.41 2.73 -3.00
N ALA A 71 -7.73 3.99 -3.24
CA ALA A 71 -7.63 4.65 -4.54
C ALA A 71 -7.06 6.06 -4.42
N ALA A 72 -6.23 6.45 -5.39
CA ALA A 72 -5.68 7.79 -5.55
C ALA A 72 -6.35 8.49 -6.74
N TYR A 73 -6.80 9.72 -6.51
CA TYR A 73 -7.45 10.58 -7.50
C TYR A 73 -6.68 11.89 -7.66
N ASP A 74 -6.43 12.29 -8.91
CA ASP A 74 -5.85 13.59 -9.24
C ASP A 74 -6.81 14.77 -8.93
N LYS A 75 -6.39 16.00 -9.24
CA LYS A 75 -7.14 17.22 -8.90
C LYS A 75 -8.45 17.31 -9.69
N GLU A 76 -8.45 16.74 -10.88
CA GLU A 76 -9.53 16.65 -11.86
C GLU A 76 -10.50 15.50 -11.55
N GLY A 77 -10.17 14.65 -10.56
CA GLY A 77 -10.99 13.55 -10.10
C GLY A 77 -10.84 12.27 -10.91
N ASN A 78 -9.79 12.12 -11.73
CA ASN A 78 -9.48 10.86 -12.39
C ASN A 78 -8.74 9.93 -11.42
N ARG A 79 -9.12 8.66 -11.37
CA ARG A 79 -8.41 7.65 -10.60
C ARG A 79 -7.09 7.34 -11.29
N VAL A 80 -5.98 7.69 -10.66
CA VAL A 80 -4.63 7.47 -11.20
C VAL A 80 -4.03 6.13 -10.75
N ASN A 81 -4.40 5.65 -9.56
CA ASN A 81 -3.95 4.37 -9.04
C ASN A 81 -4.91 3.81 -7.98
N THR A 82 -4.79 2.53 -7.69
CA THR A 82 -5.55 1.83 -6.67
C THR A 82 -4.81 0.55 -6.25
N GLY A 83 -5.17 -0.04 -5.12
CA GLY A 83 -4.59 -1.29 -4.67
C GLY A 83 -5.14 -1.74 -3.32
N SER A 84 -4.50 -2.75 -2.76
CA SER A 84 -4.80 -3.40 -1.49
C SER A 84 -4.41 -2.51 -0.31
N ALA A 85 -5.28 -2.48 0.71
CA ALA A 85 -5.05 -1.79 1.97
C ALA A 85 -5.63 -2.58 3.14
N SER A 86 -4.98 -2.53 4.29
CA SER A 86 -5.49 -3.10 5.54
C SER A 86 -5.55 -2.01 6.60
N GLY A 87 -6.76 -1.74 7.11
CA GLY A 87 -6.99 -0.75 8.17
C GLY A 87 -6.91 -1.34 9.56
N GLY A 88 -7.41 -0.59 10.53
CA GLY A 88 -7.50 -0.97 11.92
C GLY A 88 -8.53 -2.07 12.17
N LYS A 89 -8.19 -3.09 12.95
CA LYS A 89 -9.14 -4.16 13.30
C LYS A 89 -10.21 -3.67 14.30
N ASP A 90 -11.25 -4.48 14.49
CA ASP A 90 -12.36 -4.13 15.38
C ASP A 90 -11.90 -3.95 16.84
N PHE A 91 -10.97 -4.81 17.28
CA PHE A 91 -10.42 -4.79 18.62
C PHE A 91 -8.95 -5.17 18.61
N CYS A 92 -8.13 -4.46 19.37
CA CYS A 92 -6.71 -4.75 19.57
C CYS A 92 -6.51 -5.33 20.95
N GLU A 93 -6.21 -6.62 21.00
CA GLU A 93 -6.11 -7.43 22.21
C GLU A 93 -4.97 -6.94 23.12
N ASP A 94 -3.83 -6.63 22.52
CA ASP A 94 -2.65 -6.09 23.19
C ASP A 94 -2.89 -4.70 23.80
N ALA A 95 -3.73 -3.88 23.16
CA ALA A 95 -4.10 -2.55 23.65
C ALA A 95 -5.36 -2.55 24.53
N GLY A 96 -6.08 -3.68 24.63
CA GLY A 96 -7.32 -3.82 25.38
C GLY A 96 -8.45 -2.88 24.94
N LYS A 97 -8.48 -2.45 23.67
CA LYS A 97 -9.44 -1.44 23.18
C LYS A 97 -9.80 -1.59 21.70
N PRO A 98 -10.95 -1.03 21.26
CA PRO A 98 -11.24 -0.88 19.84
C PRO A 98 -10.15 -0.08 19.10
N CYS A 99 -9.81 -0.50 17.89
CA CYS A 99 -8.71 0.11 17.14
C CYS A 99 -8.99 0.25 15.64
N ARG A 100 -10.28 0.42 15.28
CA ARG A 100 -10.69 0.77 13.91
C ARG A 100 -9.98 2.04 13.45
N THR A 101 -9.66 2.10 12.16
CA THR A 101 -9.20 3.34 11.54
C THR A 101 -10.29 4.40 11.67
N VAL A 102 -9.90 5.61 12.08
CA VAL A 102 -10.82 6.74 12.21
C VAL A 102 -11.51 7.04 10.86
N THR A 103 -12.85 7.10 10.87
CA THR A 103 -13.65 7.36 9.66
C THR A 103 -13.88 8.85 9.46
N GLY A 104 -13.88 9.33 8.22
CA GLY A 104 -14.12 10.74 7.92
C GLY A 104 -13.27 11.28 6.77
N THR A 105 -13.18 12.61 6.70
CA THR A 105 -12.35 13.32 5.72
C THR A 105 -11.28 14.12 6.45
N PHE A 106 -10.03 13.86 6.09
CA PHE A 106 -8.84 14.39 6.75
C PHE A 106 -7.87 14.98 5.73
N ARG A 107 -6.74 15.48 6.23
CA ARG A 107 -5.65 15.99 5.40
C ARG A 107 -4.33 15.44 5.88
N ILE A 108 -3.47 15.03 4.97
CA ILE A 108 -2.09 14.70 5.30
C ILE A 108 -1.43 15.96 5.88
N TYR A 109 -0.91 15.88 7.10
CA TYR A 109 -0.24 17.01 7.76
C TYR A 109 1.25 16.75 7.97
N SER A 110 1.72 15.50 7.86
CA SER A 110 3.12 15.15 7.98
C SER A 110 3.45 13.91 7.14
N LYS A 111 4.67 13.87 6.61
CA LYS A 111 5.22 12.75 5.85
C LYS A 111 6.63 12.46 6.34
N LYS A 112 6.98 11.19 6.48
CA LYS A 112 8.36 10.75 6.71
C LYS A 112 8.73 9.66 5.70
N GLY A 113 10.03 9.48 5.49
CA GLY A 113 10.57 8.52 4.53
C GLY A 113 10.60 7.09 5.05
N GLU A 114 11.54 6.31 4.54
CA GLU A 114 11.71 4.88 4.83
C GLU A 114 11.95 4.58 6.32
N GLU A 115 12.65 5.48 7.01
CA GLU A 115 13.00 5.37 8.44
C GLU A 115 11.87 5.72 9.41
N CYS A 116 10.64 5.89 8.91
CA CYS A 116 9.53 6.23 9.80
C CYS A 116 9.21 5.07 10.75
N THR A 117 9.01 5.39 12.02
CA THR A 117 8.62 4.45 13.07
C THR A 117 7.42 4.95 13.85
N SER A 118 6.71 4.02 14.48
CA SER A 118 5.66 4.33 15.45
C SER A 118 6.28 4.84 16.76
N SER A 119 5.67 5.85 17.37
CA SER A 119 6.02 6.30 18.72
C SER A 119 5.22 5.58 19.82
N ILE A 120 4.36 4.63 19.46
CA ILE A 120 3.44 3.95 20.38
C ILE A 120 3.63 2.44 20.32
N TYR A 121 3.72 1.88 19.10
CA TYR A 121 3.77 0.44 18.88
C TYR A 121 5.19 -0.03 18.49
N PRO A 122 5.62 -1.22 18.90
CA PRO A 122 4.91 -2.13 19.80
C PRO A 122 4.80 -1.58 21.23
N LEU A 123 3.76 -1.97 21.98
CA LEU A 123 3.49 -1.41 23.32
C LEU A 123 4.57 -1.85 24.33
N GLU A 124 5.09 -3.07 24.17
CA GLU A 124 6.11 -3.67 25.01
C GLU A 124 7.45 -2.94 24.96
N THR A 125 7.76 -2.26 23.85
CA THR A 125 8.97 -1.46 23.66
C THR A 125 8.71 0.05 23.67
N ASN A 126 7.48 0.49 23.95
CA ASN A 126 7.04 1.89 23.89
C ASN A 126 7.30 2.56 22.54
N GLY A 127 6.99 1.86 21.44
CA GLY A 127 7.26 2.35 20.09
C GLY A 127 8.42 1.62 19.40
N GLY A 128 8.74 2.08 18.20
CA GLY A 128 9.85 1.59 17.38
C GLY A 128 9.44 0.76 16.17
N ALA A 129 8.18 0.32 16.07
CA ALA A 129 7.71 -0.46 14.93
C ALA A 129 7.93 0.31 13.63
N LYS A 130 8.53 -0.35 12.64
CA LYS A 130 8.77 0.24 11.33
C LYS A 130 7.44 0.55 10.63
N MET A 131 7.34 1.78 10.12
CA MET A 131 6.21 2.28 9.34
C MET A 131 6.72 3.04 8.11
N PRO A 132 7.50 2.42 7.20
CA PRO A 132 8.17 3.14 6.13
C PRO A 132 7.20 3.96 5.27
N TYR A 133 7.64 5.13 4.84
CA TYR A 133 6.88 6.05 4.00
C TYR A 133 5.56 6.55 4.66
N CYS A 134 5.53 6.66 5.98
CA CYS A 134 4.33 7.09 6.70
C CYS A 134 3.85 8.49 6.30
N MET A 135 2.54 8.61 6.12
CA MET A 135 1.81 9.84 5.80
C MET A 135 0.71 10.03 6.84
N HIS A 136 0.94 10.90 7.81
CA HIS A 136 0.02 11.14 8.91
C HIS A 136 -1.12 12.05 8.47
N PHE A 137 -2.36 11.66 8.79
CA PHE A 137 -3.56 12.39 8.38
C PHE A 137 -4.49 12.77 9.54
N HIS A 138 -4.37 12.13 10.71
CA HIS A 138 -5.15 12.48 11.89
C HIS A 138 -4.49 11.95 13.16
N GLY A 139 -4.07 12.79 14.11
CA GLY A 139 -3.38 12.31 15.33
C GLY A 139 -2.28 11.29 15.01
N GLY A 140 -2.26 10.13 15.68
CA GLY A 140 -1.31 9.05 15.35
C GLY A 140 -1.63 8.22 14.09
N TYR A 141 -2.75 8.46 13.41
CA TYR A 141 -3.17 7.68 12.25
C TYR A 141 -2.41 8.10 10.99
N SER A 142 -1.87 7.09 10.30
CA SER A 142 -1.10 7.28 9.07
C SER A 142 -1.41 6.21 8.03
N ILE A 143 -1.11 6.53 6.77
CA ILE A 143 -0.95 5.55 5.69
C ILE A 143 0.54 5.20 5.63
N HIS A 144 0.92 3.92 5.62
CA HIS A 144 2.33 3.52 5.55
C HIS A 144 2.53 2.14 4.90
N ALA A 145 3.79 1.83 4.58
CA ALA A 145 4.20 0.53 4.06
C ALA A 145 4.08 -0.56 5.12
N ALA A 146 3.61 -1.74 4.71
CA ALA A 146 3.73 -2.97 5.49
C ALA A 146 4.02 -4.14 4.55
N TYR A 147 4.74 -5.16 5.03
CA TYR A 147 4.91 -6.41 4.28
C TYR A 147 3.63 -7.27 4.32
N GLU A 148 2.83 -7.13 5.37
CA GLU A 148 1.55 -7.80 5.52
C GLU A 148 0.38 -6.84 5.26
N VAL A 149 -0.30 -7.03 4.13
CA VAL A 149 -1.50 -6.29 3.72
C VAL A 149 -2.60 -7.28 3.40
N PRO A 150 -3.23 -7.89 4.42
CA PRO A 150 -4.20 -8.95 4.22
C PRO A 150 -5.55 -8.41 3.71
N ASN A 151 -6.42 -9.34 3.28
CA ASN A 151 -7.78 -9.04 2.82
C ASN A 151 -8.79 -8.80 3.98
N TYR A 152 -8.29 -8.41 5.15
CA TYR A 152 -9.04 -8.00 6.33
C TYR A 152 -8.30 -6.86 7.04
N ASN A 153 -8.98 -6.14 7.92
CA ASN A 153 -8.37 -5.07 8.71
C ASN A 153 -7.58 -5.69 9.86
N ALA A 154 -6.27 -5.39 9.94
CA ALA A 154 -5.33 -6.09 10.83
C ALA A 154 -4.46 -5.16 11.68
N SER A 155 -4.49 -3.85 11.43
CA SER A 155 -3.60 -2.90 12.11
C SER A 155 -4.19 -2.39 13.43
N HIS A 156 -3.38 -1.60 14.15
CA HIS A 156 -3.81 -0.82 15.32
C HIS A 156 -4.44 0.54 14.99
N GLY A 157 -4.92 0.71 13.76
CA GLY A 157 -5.62 1.90 13.30
C GLY A 157 -5.03 2.53 12.04
N CYS A 158 -3.72 2.42 11.83
CA CYS A 158 -3.08 2.92 10.61
C CYS A 158 -3.54 2.16 9.35
N ILE A 159 -3.45 2.79 8.20
CA ILE A 159 -3.77 2.17 6.91
C ILE A 159 -2.48 1.60 6.34
N ARG A 160 -2.35 0.28 6.36
CA ARG A 160 -1.23 -0.45 5.75
C ARG A 160 -1.49 -0.61 4.25
N VAL A 161 -0.51 -0.26 3.43
CA VAL A 161 -0.51 -0.53 1.99
C VAL A 161 0.80 -1.21 1.59
N LEU A 162 0.85 -1.78 0.38
CA LEU A 162 2.05 -2.44 -0.12
C LEU A 162 3.24 -1.46 -0.12
N PRO A 163 4.48 -1.90 0.12
CA PRO A 163 5.67 -1.05 0.18
C PRO A 163 5.86 -0.18 -1.08
N SER A 164 5.66 -0.76 -2.27
CA SER A 164 5.74 0.01 -3.52
C SER A 164 4.63 1.07 -3.64
N ALA A 165 3.42 0.76 -3.18
CA ALA A 165 2.32 1.71 -3.13
C ALA A 165 2.57 2.84 -2.13
N ALA A 166 3.06 2.51 -0.92
CA ALA A 166 3.39 3.50 0.11
C ALA A 166 4.48 4.46 -0.38
N LYS A 167 5.53 3.93 -1.02
CA LYS A 167 6.61 4.73 -1.60
C LYS A 167 6.08 5.69 -2.65
N TRP A 168 5.30 5.21 -3.62
CA TRP A 168 4.71 6.05 -4.66
C TRP A 168 3.74 7.09 -4.09
N LEU A 169 2.87 6.68 -3.16
CA LEU A 169 1.95 7.59 -2.48
C LEU A 169 2.72 8.70 -1.75
N ASN A 170 3.81 8.36 -1.06
CA ASN A 170 4.59 9.31 -0.31
C ASN A 170 5.46 10.20 -1.21
N GLN A 171 6.13 9.67 -2.22
CA GLN A 171 7.13 10.42 -2.97
C GLN A 171 6.55 11.15 -4.19
N ASP A 172 5.59 10.53 -4.88
CA ASP A 172 5.16 10.99 -6.20
C ASP A 172 3.74 11.57 -6.20
N PHE A 173 2.86 11.03 -5.36
CA PHE A 173 1.45 11.39 -5.38
C PHE A 173 1.07 12.42 -4.31
N ALA A 174 1.23 12.10 -3.03
CA ALA A 174 0.64 12.87 -1.95
C ALA A 174 1.50 14.06 -1.53
N ASP A 175 0.87 15.23 -1.45
CA ASP A 175 1.43 16.44 -0.85
C ASP A 175 0.87 16.66 0.57
N ILE A 176 1.53 17.48 1.38
CA ILE A 176 0.89 18.03 2.60
C ILE A 176 -0.39 18.76 2.20
N GLY A 177 -1.49 18.46 2.87
CA GLY A 177 -2.83 18.96 2.55
C GLY A 177 -3.65 18.05 1.63
N THR A 178 -3.07 16.98 1.05
CA THR A 178 -3.79 15.96 0.29
C THR A 178 -4.93 15.40 1.11
N THR A 179 -6.11 15.28 0.51
CA THR A 179 -7.31 14.83 1.22
C THR A 179 -7.26 13.33 1.41
N VAL A 180 -7.54 12.84 2.62
CA VAL A 180 -7.70 11.42 2.92
C VAL A 180 -9.15 11.18 3.33
N ILE A 181 -9.85 10.32 2.60
CA ILE A 181 -11.23 9.93 2.90
C ILE A 181 -11.20 8.48 3.38
N VAL A 182 -11.61 8.26 4.62
CA VAL A 182 -11.78 6.92 5.20
C VAL A 182 -13.27 6.60 5.24
N LYS A 183 -13.68 5.55 4.52
CA LYS A 183 -15.07 5.07 4.48
C LYS A 183 -15.44 4.31 5.76
N PRO A 184 -16.74 4.19 6.08
CA PRO A 184 -17.21 3.41 7.23
C PRO A 184 -16.87 1.91 7.16
N TYR A 185 -16.73 1.30 8.34
CA TYR A 185 -16.64 -0.16 8.54
C TYR A 185 -17.98 -0.84 8.36
#